data_AF-W1PS91-F1
#
_entry.id   AF-W1PS91-F1
#
_cell.length_a   1.000
_cell.length_b   1.000
_cell.length_c   1.000
_cell.angle_alpha   90.00
_cell.angle_beta   90.00
_cell.angle_gamma   90.00
#
_symmetry.space_group_name_H-M   'P 1'
#
loop_
_entity.id
_entity.type
_entity.pdbx_description
1 polymer ?
#
loop_
_entity_poly.entity_id
_entity_poly.type
_entity_poly.pdbx_seq_one_letter_code
_entity_poly.pdbx_strand_id
1 'polypeptide(L)'
;MYQEESDIEEIVSSLLKSASIADHGRIDPFLSKPMLEQMTLKGMMKGTRNMLGRYIRKWFYDEEIPFDITNSPYFPPMVNAIQRAGPEVKPSTAYELSGPILDEDVEEVRK
;
A
#
# COMPACT_ATOMS: atom_id res chain seq x y z
N MET A 1 19.10 29.52 -31.84
CA MET A 1 17.88 28.72 -32.06
C MET A 1 17.51 28.11 -30.72
N TYR A 2 16.57 28.73 -30.01
CA TYR A 2 16.05 28.27 -28.72
C TYR A 2 14.53 28.27 -28.86
N GLN A 3 13.98 27.18 -29.39
CA GLN A 3 12.53 27.02 -29.55
C GLN A 3 12.03 25.68 -29.00
N GLU A 4 12.93 24.71 -28.76
CA GLU A 4 12.53 23.34 -28.39
C GLU A 4 12.11 23.18 -26.91
N GLU A 5 12.62 24.01 -26.00
CA GLU A 5 12.24 23.91 -24.57
C GLU A 5 10.83 24.48 -24.30
N SER A 6 10.39 25.46 -25.07
CA SER A 6 9.05 26.07 -24.95
C SER A 6 7.94 25.10 -25.35
N ASP A 7 8.20 24.26 -26.36
CA ASP A 7 7.20 23.34 -26.90
C ASP A 7 6.93 22.17 -25.93
N ILE A 8 7.94 21.72 -25.18
CA ILE A 8 7.77 20.63 -24.20
C ILE A 8 6.93 21.09 -23.00
N GLU A 9 7.13 22.31 -22.52
CA GLU A 9 6.33 22.82 -21.39
C GLU A 9 4.87 23.05 -21.78
N GLU A 10 4.61 23.50 -23.00
CA GLU A 10 3.24 23.66 -23.53
C GLU A 10 2.53 22.30 -23.68
N ILE A 11 3.23 21.27 -24.17
CA ILE A 11 2.72 19.90 -24.29
C ILE A 11 2.42 19.28 -22.92
N VAL A 12 3.31 19.47 -21.94
CA VAL A 12 3.11 18.96 -20.57
C VAL A 12 1.93 19.67 -19.88
N SER A 13 1.79 20.97 -20.09
CA SER A 13 0.68 21.78 -19.54
C SER A 13 -0.68 21.41 -20.14
N SER A 14 -0.74 21.08 -21.43
CA SER A 14 -1.97 20.65 -22.12
C SER A 14 -2.34 19.19 -21.85
N LEU A 15 -1.35 18.30 -21.60
CA LEU A 15 -1.57 16.96 -21.06
C LEU A 15 -2.15 16.99 -19.63
N LEU A 16 -1.64 17.87 -18.76
CA LEU A 16 -2.16 18.03 -17.40
C LEU A 16 -3.59 18.59 -17.36
N LYS A 17 -3.95 19.48 -18.29
CA LYS A 17 -5.31 20.04 -18.39
C LYS A 17 -6.35 19.05 -18.96
N SER A 18 -5.94 18.13 -19.82
CA SER A 18 -6.86 17.16 -20.45
C SER A 18 -7.23 15.97 -19.55
N ALA A 19 -6.49 15.71 -18.48
CA ALA A 19 -6.82 14.69 -17.48
C ALA A 19 -7.93 15.08 -16.48
N SER A 20 -8.53 16.27 -16.63
CA SER A 20 -9.54 16.81 -15.70
C SER A 20 -10.96 16.89 -16.30
N ILE A 21 -11.31 16.04 -17.27
CA ILE A 21 -12.69 15.98 -17.79
C ILE A 21 -13.36 14.72 -17.24
N ALA A 22 -14.53 14.95 -16.63
CA ALA A 22 -15.26 14.06 -15.75
C ALA A 22 -15.58 12.68 -16.33
N ASP A 23 -15.40 11.65 -15.50
CA ASP A 23 -16.39 10.57 -15.46
C ASP A 23 -16.72 10.16 -14.02
N HIS A 24 -17.97 9.75 -13.87
CA HIS A 24 -18.74 9.69 -12.64
C HIS A 24 -18.37 8.49 -11.76
N GLY A 25 -17.56 8.74 -10.73
CA GLY A 25 -17.40 7.83 -9.61
C GLY A 25 -16.75 8.62 -8.47
N ARG A 26 -17.37 8.64 -7.29
CA ARG A 26 -16.73 9.22 -6.11
C ARG A 26 -15.48 8.40 -5.79
N ILE A 27 -14.34 8.77 -6.37
CA ILE A 27 -13.05 8.31 -5.91
C ILE A 27 -12.90 8.86 -4.49
N ASP A 28 -12.73 7.96 -3.53
CA ASP A 28 -12.52 8.30 -2.13
C ASP A 28 -11.47 9.42 -2.02
N PRO A 29 -11.74 10.53 -1.31
CA PRO A 29 -10.75 11.56 -1.01
C PRO A 29 -9.41 11.02 -0.46
N PHE A 30 -9.43 9.81 0.11
CA PHE A 30 -8.23 9.10 0.54
C PHE A 30 -7.30 8.66 -0.60
N LEU A 31 -7.84 8.47 -1.81
CA LEU A 31 -7.13 8.06 -3.01
C LEU A 31 -6.74 9.24 -3.92
N SER A 32 -7.34 10.43 -3.73
CA SER A 32 -7.27 11.54 -4.71
C SER A 32 -6.25 12.64 -4.41
N LYS A 33 -5.21 12.38 -3.60
CA LYS A 33 -4.18 13.39 -3.33
C LYS A 33 -2.91 13.16 -4.18
N PRO A 34 -2.65 13.95 -5.24
CA PRO A 34 -1.39 13.88 -5.96
C PRO A 34 -0.29 14.62 -5.19
N MET A 35 0.67 13.85 -4.67
CA MET A 35 2.08 13.98 -5.03
C MET A 35 2.59 15.39 -5.41
N LEU A 36 2.59 16.37 -4.50
CA LEU A 36 3.20 17.68 -4.76
C LEU A 36 3.93 18.28 -3.53
N GLU A 37 4.66 17.44 -2.79
CA GLU A 37 5.76 17.91 -1.94
C GLU A 37 7.06 17.28 -2.46
N GLN A 38 8.11 18.09 -2.62
CA GLN A 38 9.40 17.72 -3.21
C GLN A 38 9.87 16.31 -2.77
N MET A 39 9.95 15.38 -3.72
CA MET A 39 10.29 13.97 -3.48
C MET A 39 11.78 13.80 -3.18
N THR A 40 12.17 13.94 -1.91
CA THR A 40 13.48 13.47 -1.42
C THR A 40 13.40 11.97 -1.13
N LEU A 41 14.48 11.17 -1.29
CA LEU A 41 14.50 9.73 -0.94
C LEU A 41 14.00 9.46 0.50
N LYS A 42 14.37 10.32 1.45
CA LYS A 42 13.84 10.34 2.83
C LYS A 42 12.33 10.62 2.87
N GLY A 43 11.84 11.48 2.00
CA GLY A 43 10.41 11.77 1.78
C GLY A 43 9.66 10.61 1.12
N MET A 44 10.29 9.87 0.20
CA MET A 44 9.72 8.67 -0.42
C MET A 44 9.58 7.53 0.61
N MET A 45 10.63 7.22 1.39
CA MET A 45 10.53 6.22 2.46
C MET A 45 9.48 6.61 3.53
N LYS A 46 9.33 7.91 3.81
CA LYS A 46 8.27 8.43 4.68
C LYS A 46 6.89 8.26 4.03
N GLY A 47 6.78 8.50 2.72
CA GLY A 47 5.56 8.29 1.92
C GLY A 47 5.13 6.82 1.89
N THR A 48 6.06 5.89 1.68
CA THR A 48 5.78 4.44 1.65
C THR A 48 5.35 3.92 3.01
N ARG A 49 6.02 4.32 4.10
CA ARG A 49 5.58 3.98 5.47
C ARG A 49 4.19 4.54 5.79
N ASN A 50 3.91 5.76 5.35
CA ASN A 50 2.60 6.38 5.50
C ASN A 50 1.52 5.65 4.69
N MET A 51 1.85 5.09 3.52
CA MET A 51 0.92 4.32 2.70
C MET A 51 0.61 2.95 3.34
N LEU A 52 1.63 2.21 3.76
CA LEU A 52 1.43 0.91 4.42
C LEU A 52 0.62 1.05 5.72
N GLY A 53 0.96 2.05 6.54
CA GLY A 53 0.21 2.35 7.75
C GLY A 53 -1.25 2.71 7.49
N ARG A 54 -1.55 3.34 6.34
CA ARG A 54 -2.94 3.64 5.92
C ARG A 54 -3.73 2.37 5.58
N TYR A 55 -3.15 1.45 4.81
CA TYR A 55 -3.79 0.18 4.47
C TYR A 55 -4.04 -0.68 5.71
N ILE A 56 -3.03 -0.84 6.57
CA ILE A 56 -3.15 -1.60 7.81
C ILE A 56 -4.20 -0.95 8.73
N ARG A 57 -4.14 0.37 8.93
CA ARG A 57 -5.12 1.08 9.77
C ARG A 57 -6.55 0.93 9.24
N LYS A 58 -6.75 1.01 7.93
CA LYS A 58 -8.07 0.88 7.31
C LYS A 58 -8.63 -0.52 7.53
N TRP A 59 -7.82 -1.56 7.29
CA TRP A 59 -8.22 -2.93 7.55
C TRP A 59 -8.58 -3.16 9.02
N PHE A 60 -7.78 -2.66 9.97
CA PHE A 60 -8.09 -2.75 11.41
C PHE A 60 -9.42 -2.07 11.76
N TYR A 61 -9.71 -0.92 11.15
CA TYR A 61 -10.94 -0.19 11.41
C TYR A 61 -12.17 -0.88 10.82
N ASP A 62 -12.08 -1.33 9.56
CA ASP A 62 -13.21 -1.94 8.84
C ASP A 62 -13.57 -3.32 9.42
N GLU A 63 -12.60 -4.09 9.91
CA GLU A 63 -12.79 -5.42 10.53
C GLU A 63 -12.91 -5.36 12.08
N GLU A 64 -13.02 -4.15 12.65
CA GLU A 64 -13.14 -3.93 14.11
C GLU A 64 -12.03 -4.61 14.95
N ILE A 65 -10.83 -4.74 14.38
CA ILE A 65 -9.67 -5.35 15.02
C ILE A 65 -9.07 -4.37 16.03
N PRO A 66 -8.92 -4.73 17.32
CA PRO A 66 -8.26 -3.88 18.29
C PRO A 66 -6.81 -3.54 17.90
N PHE A 67 -6.45 -2.26 17.92
CA PHE A 67 -5.10 -1.79 17.59
C PHE A 67 -4.01 -2.34 18.52
N ASP A 68 -4.37 -2.73 19.75
CA ASP A 68 -3.45 -3.31 20.72
C ASP A 68 -2.84 -4.64 20.25
N ILE A 69 -3.46 -5.32 19.29
CA ILE A 69 -2.92 -6.53 18.64
C ILE A 69 -1.57 -6.26 17.97
N THR A 70 -1.28 -5.02 17.58
CA THR A 70 0.03 -4.64 17.03
C THR A 70 1.18 -4.77 18.04
N ASN A 71 0.87 -4.83 19.34
CA ASN A 71 1.83 -5.08 20.41
C ASN A 71 2.12 -6.57 20.62
N SER A 72 1.37 -7.46 19.94
CA SER A 72 1.60 -8.90 19.97
C SER A 72 2.99 -9.25 19.44
N PRO A 73 3.72 -10.21 20.05
CA PRO A 73 5.04 -10.64 19.58
C PRO A 73 4.99 -11.24 18.16
N TYR A 74 3.82 -11.65 17.67
CA TYR A 74 3.63 -12.21 16.34
C TYR A 74 3.47 -11.16 15.24
N PHE A 75 3.14 -9.90 15.59
CA PHE A 75 2.87 -8.86 14.60
C PHE A 75 4.13 -8.44 13.82
N PRO A 76 5.29 -8.12 14.46
CA PRO A 76 6.50 -7.79 13.70
C PRO A 76 7.03 -8.93 12.82
N PRO A 77 7.09 -10.21 13.27
CA PRO A 77 7.47 -11.34 12.42
C PRO A 77 6.56 -11.51 11.20
N MET A 78 5.24 -11.40 11.36
CA MET A 78 4.28 -11.49 10.25
C MET A 78 4.54 -10.41 9.19
N VAL A 79 4.69 -9.15 9.60
CA VAL A 79 4.98 -8.03 8.67
C VAL A 79 6.31 -8.25 7.94
N ASN A 80 7.33 -8.75 8.63
CA ASN A 80 8.63 -9.07 8.03
C ASN A 80 8.53 -10.21 7.00
N ALA A 81 7.76 -11.27 7.30
CA ALA A 81 7.52 -12.37 6.37
C ALA A 81 6.86 -11.88 5.07
N ILE A 82 5.84 -11.02 5.17
CA ILE A 82 5.16 -10.42 4.02
C ILE A 82 6.12 -9.55 3.19
N GLN A 83 6.97 -8.75 3.85
CA GLN A 83 7.97 -7.93 3.14
C GLN A 83 9.00 -8.78 2.36
N ARG A 84 9.37 -9.94 2.90
CA ARG A 84 10.34 -10.85 2.28
C ARG A 84 9.76 -11.71 1.17
N ALA A 85 8.47 -12.02 1.24
CA ALA A 85 7.77 -12.87 0.27
C ALA A 85 7.80 -12.28 -1.16
N GLY A 86 7.89 -10.96 -1.29
CA GLY A 86 7.93 -10.27 -2.58
C GLY A 86 6.55 -10.23 -3.28
N PRO A 87 6.42 -9.48 -4.39
CA PRO A 87 5.12 -9.17 -4.99
C PRO A 87 4.37 -10.37 -5.60
N GLU A 88 5.06 -11.46 -5.89
CA GLU A 88 4.50 -12.63 -6.58
C GLU A 88 3.80 -13.60 -5.64
N VAL A 89 4.02 -13.46 -4.32
CA VAL A 89 3.39 -14.33 -3.33
C VAL A 89 1.96 -13.87 -3.10
N LYS A 90 1.02 -14.75 -3.43
CA LYS A 90 -0.40 -14.53 -3.16
C LYS A 90 -0.65 -14.58 -1.66
N PRO A 91 -1.49 -13.68 -1.12
CA PRO A 91 -1.98 -13.81 0.25
C PRO A 91 -2.66 -15.17 0.43
N SER A 92 -2.45 -15.80 1.58
CA SER A 92 -3.13 -17.05 1.93
C SER A 92 -4.64 -16.84 2.04
N THR A 93 -5.40 -17.81 1.54
CA THR A 93 -6.86 -17.81 1.67
C THR A 93 -7.30 -18.25 3.05
N ALA A 94 -8.54 -17.93 3.43
CA ALA A 94 -9.11 -18.38 4.70
C ALA A 94 -9.11 -19.92 4.85
N TYR A 95 -9.25 -20.67 3.75
CA TYR A 95 -9.18 -22.13 3.76
C TYR A 95 -7.77 -22.63 4.07
N GLU A 96 -6.75 -22.07 3.41
CA GLU A 96 -5.35 -22.43 3.65
C GLU A 96 -4.93 -22.11 5.09
N LEU A 97 -5.34 -20.94 5.59
CA LEU A 97 -5.09 -20.49 6.96
C LEU A 97 -5.87 -21.24 8.04
N SER A 98 -6.91 -22.00 7.70
CA SER A 98 -7.73 -22.75 8.68
C SER A 98 -7.58 -24.27 8.58
N GLY A 99 -6.92 -24.77 7.54
CA GLY A 99 -6.62 -26.18 7.37
C GLY A 99 -5.12 -26.44 7.31
N PRO A 100 -4.52 -26.59 6.12
CA PRO A 100 -3.15 -27.09 5.98
C PRO A 100 -2.08 -26.34 6.79
N ILE A 101 -2.17 -25.00 6.90
CA ILE A 101 -1.18 -24.20 7.63
C ILE A 101 -1.31 -24.38 9.14
N LEU A 102 -2.55 -24.49 9.66
CA LEU A 102 -2.74 -24.78 11.09
C LEU A 102 -2.31 -26.19 11.46
N ASP A 103 -2.57 -27.16 10.59
CA ASP A 103 -2.16 -28.54 10.82
C ASP A 103 -0.62 -28.65 10.89
N GLU A 104 0.10 -27.88 10.07
CA GLU A 104 1.57 -27.81 10.11
C GLU A 104 2.09 -27.16 11.41
N ASP A 105 1.51 -26.03 11.84
CA ASP A 105 1.86 -25.36 13.11
C ASP A 105 1.62 -26.28 14.33
N VAL A 106 0.52 -27.06 14.33
CA VAL A 106 0.18 -27.99 15.42
C VAL A 106 1.18 -29.14 15.52
N GLU A 107 1.62 -29.68 14.39
CA GLU A 107 2.62 -30.76 14.36
C GLU A 107 4.03 -30.26 14.73
N GLU A 108 4.38 -29.01 14.42
CA GLU A 108 5.62 -28.39 14.90
C GLU A 108 5.66 -28.27 16.43
N VAL A 109 4.55 -27.87 17.07
CA VAL A 109 4.45 -27.75 18.53
C VAL A 109 4.49 -29.10 19.26
N ARG A 110 4.04 -30.18 18.60
CA ARG A 110 4.01 -31.54 19.18
C ARG A 110 5.37 -32.24 19.16
N LYS A 111 6.36 -31.67 18.46
CA LYS A 111 7.68 -32.27 18.23
C LYS A 111 8.69 -31.85 19.28
#